data_AF-A0A8J4WS03-F1
#
_entry.id   AF-A0A8J4WS03-F1
#
_cell.length_a   1.000
_cell.length_b   1.000
_cell.length_c   1.000
_cell.angle_alpha   90.00
_cell.angle_beta   90.00
_cell.angle_gamma   90.00
#
_symmetry.space_group_name_H-M   'P 1'
#
loop_
_entity.id
_entity.type
_entity.pdbx_description
1 polymer ?
#
loop_
_entity_poly.entity_id
_entity_poly.type
_entity_poly.pdbx_seq_one_letter_code
_entity_poly.pdbx_strand_id
1 'polypeptide(L)'
;IDLREFRLAQTMMFAIDEINRSNTLLPNISLGYKIYDSCLSSLYSMKAAMAFMNGMDMTADDSCSGQPVVQAIIGESESTPTIALTRTTGPFMIPV
;
A
#
# COMPACT_ATOMS: atom_id res chain seq x y z
N ILE A 1 19.51 0.36 -6.10
CA ILE A 1 18.24 -0.27 -6.51
C ILE A 1 18.40 -1.77 -6.28
N ASP A 2 17.60 -2.35 -5.37
CA ASP A 2 17.55 -3.80 -5.18
C ASP A 2 16.62 -4.40 -6.26
N LEU A 3 17.19 -5.21 -7.16
CA LEU A 3 16.46 -5.82 -8.27
C LEU A 3 15.44 -6.87 -7.80
N ARG A 4 15.65 -7.48 -6.62
CA ARG A 4 14.71 -8.44 -6.04
C ARG A 4 13.42 -7.75 -5.65
N GLU A 5 13.53 -6.66 -4.89
CA GLU A 5 12.36 -5.86 -4.45
C GLU A 5 11.64 -5.24 -5.64
N PHE A 6 12.38 -4.78 -6.67
CA PHE A 6 11.76 -4.30 -7.90
C PHE A 6 10.96 -5.38 -8.62
N ARG A 7 11.48 -6.61 -8.70
CA ARG A 7 10.75 -7.76 -9.26
C ARG A 7 9.49 -8.09 -8.44
N LEU A 8 9.53 -7.97 -7.11
CA LEU A 8 8.36 -8.18 -6.25
C LEU A 8 7.29 -7.12 -6.52
N ALA A 9 7.67 -5.85 -6.68
CA ALA A 9 6.76 -4.79 -7.09
C ALA A 9 6.12 -5.08 -8.47
N GLN A 10 6.90 -5.53 -9.45
CA GLN A 10 6.37 -5.96 -10.75
C GLN A 10 5.44 -7.16 -10.64
N THR A 11 5.75 -8.12 -9.76
CA THR A 11 4.89 -9.28 -9.50
C THR A 11 3.54 -8.86 -8.94
N MET A 12 3.50 -7.87 -8.04
CA MET A 12 2.25 -7.30 -7.53
C MET A 12 1.45 -6.62 -8.63
N MET A 13 2.10 -5.80 -9.48
CA MET A 13 1.44 -5.15 -10.62
C MET A 13 0.83 -6.17 -11.59
N PHE A 14 1.57 -7.24 -11.90
CA PHE A 14 1.11 -8.34 -12.72
C PHE A 14 -0.08 -9.07 -12.11
N ALA A 15 -0.01 -9.41 -10.81
CA ALA A 15 -1.10 -10.11 -10.13
C ALA A 15 -2.39 -9.30 -10.12
N ILE A 16 -2.31 -7.97 -9.95
CA ILE A 16 -3.47 -7.08 -10.03
C ILE A 16 -4.06 -7.05 -11.44
N ASP A 17 -3.22 -6.98 -12.48
CA ASP A 17 -3.67 -7.01 -13.89
C ASP A 17 -4.39 -8.32 -14.21
N GLU A 18 -3.87 -9.45 -13.74
CA GLU A 18 -4.52 -10.77 -13.91
C GLU A 18 -5.85 -10.86 -13.15
N ILE A 19 -5.94 -10.33 -11.92
CA ILE A 19 -7.20 -10.27 -11.17
C ILE A 19 -8.22 -9.41 -11.93
N ASN A 20 -7.82 -8.23 -12.40
CA ASN A 20 -8.70 -7.31 -13.12
C ASN A 20 -9.19 -7.86 -14.47
N ARG A 21 -8.44 -8.79 -15.09
CA ARG A 21 -8.85 -9.49 -16.33
C ARG A 21 -9.70 -10.72 -16.08
N SER A 22 -9.76 -11.20 -14.84
CA SER A 22 -10.53 -12.39 -14.50
C SER A 22 -12.02 -12.09 -14.47
N ASN A 23 -12.81 -12.90 -15.17
CA ASN A 23 -14.27 -12.84 -15.08
C ASN A 23 -14.83 -13.59 -13.86
N THR A 24 -13.98 -14.28 -13.10
CA THR A 24 -14.39 -15.09 -11.93
C THR A 24 -13.95 -14.48 -10.60
N LEU A 25 -12.82 -13.76 -10.59
CA LEU A 25 -12.31 -13.08 -9.41
C LEU A 25 -12.70 -11.61 -9.47
N LEU A 26 -13.46 -11.14 -8.47
CA LEU A 26 -13.90 -9.75 -8.35
C LEU A 26 -14.61 -9.20 -9.62
N PRO A 27 -15.65 -9.88 -10.14
CA PRO A 27 -16.35 -9.41 -11.33
C PRO A 27 -16.94 -8.00 -11.12
N ASN A 28 -16.76 -7.13 -12.11
CA ASN A 28 -17.18 -5.71 -12.09
C ASN A 28 -16.45 -4.82 -11.06
N ILE A 29 -15.34 -5.28 -10.50
CA ILE A 29 -14.50 -4.50 -9.59
C ILE A 29 -13.09 -4.43 -10.19
N SER A 30 -12.50 -3.23 -10.18
CA SER A 30 -11.09 -3.05 -10.53
C SER A 30 -10.27 -2.74 -9.28
N LEU A 31 -9.19 -3.50 -9.10
CA LEU A 31 -8.17 -3.24 -8.10
C LEU A 31 -7.15 -2.22 -8.62
N GLY A 32 -6.94 -1.16 -7.85
CA GLY A 32 -5.83 -0.23 -8.02
C GLY A 32 -4.71 -0.50 -7.02
N TYR A 33 -3.58 0.19 -7.17
CA TYR A 33 -2.45 0.08 -6.23
C TYR A 33 -1.67 1.38 -6.09
N LYS A 34 -0.97 1.50 -4.96
CA LYS A 34 0.10 2.48 -4.72
C LYS A 34 1.31 1.70 -4.20
N ILE A 35 2.48 1.87 -4.81
CA ILE A 35 3.72 1.17 -4.42
C ILE A 35 4.70 2.22 -3.90
N TYR A 36 5.28 1.96 -2.72
CA TYR A 36 6.28 2.81 -2.08
C TYR A 36 7.56 2.01 -1.84
N ASP A 37 8.71 2.65 -2.06
CA ASP A 37 10.02 2.13 -1.66
C ASP A 37 10.33 2.60 -0.24
N SER A 38 10.47 1.66 0.69
CA SER A 38 10.87 1.91 2.08
C SER A 38 12.39 1.96 2.27
N CYS A 39 13.16 1.59 1.26
CA CYS A 39 14.60 1.41 1.33
C CYS A 39 15.03 0.54 2.53
N LEU A 40 14.24 -0.47 2.92
CA LEU A 40 14.47 -1.37 4.06
C LEU A 40 14.61 -0.64 5.41
N SER A 41 13.99 0.52 5.55
CA SER A 41 14.10 1.38 6.73
C SER A 41 12.78 1.53 7.43
N SER A 42 12.73 1.22 8.73
CA SER A 42 11.54 1.39 9.56
C SER A 42 10.96 2.81 9.51
N LEU A 43 11.82 3.85 9.40
CA LEU A 43 11.36 5.23 9.29
C LEU A 43 10.61 5.48 7.97
N TYR A 44 11.14 4.96 6.86
CA TYR A 44 10.51 5.11 5.56
C TYR A 44 9.28 4.20 5.43
N SER A 45 9.25 3.01 6.05
CA SER A 45 8.04 2.18 6.14
C SER A 45 6.93 2.89 6.93
N MET A 46 7.25 3.58 8.05
CA MET A 46 6.30 4.45 8.75
C MET A 46 5.80 5.59 7.87
N LYS A 47 6.69 6.21 7.08
CA LYS A 47 6.32 7.26 6.13
C LYS A 47 5.38 6.75 5.03
N ALA A 48 5.66 5.56 4.48
CA ALA A 48 4.80 4.90 3.51
C ALA A 48 3.42 4.58 4.11
N ALA A 49 3.38 4.04 5.34
CA ALA A 49 2.14 3.82 6.09
C ALA A 49 1.30 5.11 6.20
N MET A 50 1.92 6.22 6.60
CA MET A 50 1.22 7.52 6.67
C MET A 50 0.70 7.98 5.31
N ALA A 51 1.45 7.75 4.23
CA ALA A 51 1.03 8.08 2.87
C ALA A 51 -0.09 7.15 2.34
N PHE A 52 -0.23 5.95 2.89
CA PHE A 52 -1.35 5.05 2.60
C PHE A 52 -2.63 5.44 3.34
N MET A 53 -2.49 6.04 4.53
CA MET A 53 -3.60 6.51 5.36
C MET A 53 -4.10 7.89 4.93
N ASN A 54 -3.18 8.76 4.54
CA ASN A 54 -3.48 10.10 4.05
C ASN A 54 -3.62 10.03 2.53
N GLY A 55 -4.79 10.37 2.00
CA GLY A 55 -4.99 10.50 0.56
C GLY A 55 -3.96 11.44 -0.09
N MET A 56 -3.81 11.37 -1.42
CA MET A 56 -2.85 12.21 -2.15
C MET A 56 -3.28 13.70 -2.21
N ASP A 57 -4.49 14.03 -1.73
CA ASP A 57 -5.02 15.38 -1.78
C ASP A 57 -4.69 16.15 -0.50
N MET A 58 -3.64 16.94 -0.59
CA MET A 58 -3.32 18.00 0.39
C MET A 58 -3.96 19.34 -0.02
N THR A 59 -5.08 19.33 -0.76
CA THR A 59 -5.91 20.53 -0.81
C THR A 59 -6.43 20.76 0.59
N ALA A 60 -5.79 21.71 1.28
CA ALA A 60 -6.24 22.33 2.52
C ALA A 60 -7.54 23.11 2.28
N ASP A 61 -8.56 22.45 1.73
CA ASP A 61 -9.93 22.89 1.89
C ASP A 61 -10.38 22.33 3.23
N ASP A 62 -11.06 23.16 4.02
CA ASP A 62 -11.30 23.04 5.47
C ASP A 62 -12.16 21.81 5.87
N SER A 63 -12.42 20.91 4.93
CA SER A 63 -13.03 19.62 5.17
C SER A 63 -11.97 18.52 5.06
N CYS A 64 -11.69 17.85 6.19
CA CYS A 64 -11.20 16.48 6.20
C CYS A 64 -12.28 15.52 5.62
N SER A 65 -12.76 15.80 4.41
CA SER A 65 -13.59 14.91 3.59
C SER A 65 -12.67 13.86 2.99
N GLY A 66 -12.10 13.04 3.87
CA GLY A 66 -11.11 12.04 3.52
C GLY A 66 -11.71 10.95 2.63
N GLN A 67 -10.98 10.60 1.57
CA GLN A 67 -10.67 9.23 1.14
C GLN A 67 -9.71 9.30 -0.08
N PRO A 68 -8.86 8.27 -0.36
CA PRO A 68 -8.97 6.88 0.06
C PRO A 68 -7.84 6.44 0.99
N VAL A 69 -8.25 5.85 2.11
CA VAL A 69 -7.43 4.92 2.89
C VAL A 69 -7.26 3.66 2.03
N VAL A 70 -6.04 3.16 1.86
CA VAL A 70 -5.86 1.86 1.19
C VAL A 70 -6.62 0.77 1.96
N GLN A 71 -7.27 -0.14 1.24
CA GLN A 71 -8.08 -1.17 1.89
C GLN A 71 -7.23 -2.26 2.55
N ALA A 72 -6.00 -2.45 2.06
CA ALA A 72 -5.00 -3.38 2.56
C ALA A 72 -3.61 -2.94 2.11
N ILE A 73 -2.58 -3.36 2.83
CA ILE A 73 -1.17 -3.16 2.48
C ILE A 73 -0.55 -4.52 2.28
N ILE A 74 0.31 -4.67 1.27
CA ILE A 74 1.14 -5.86 1.08
C ILE A 74 2.59 -5.44 1.26
N GLY A 75 3.26 -5.96 2.29
CA GLY A 75 4.66 -5.67 2.61
C GLY A 75 4.97 -5.91 4.09
N GLU A 76 6.22 -5.85 4.54
CA GLU A 76 7.48 -5.80 3.79
C GLU A 76 8.26 -7.13 3.88
N SER A 77 9.26 -7.28 3.01
CA SER A 77 10.11 -8.48 2.93
C SER A 77 10.85 -8.79 4.23
N GLU A 78 11.16 -7.79 5.06
CA GLU A 78 11.83 -7.95 6.35
C GLU A 78 10.88 -7.69 7.53
N SER A 79 11.01 -8.47 8.60
CA SER A 79 10.10 -8.37 9.76
C SER A 79 10.20 -7.04 10.50
N THR A 80 11.40 -6.43 10.61
CA THR A 80 11.61 -5.18 11.35
C THR A 80 10.85 -3.98 10.76
N PRO A 81 11.01 -3.63 9.46
CA PRO A 81 10.19 -2.59 8.84
C PRO A 81 8.69 -2.94 8.82
N THR A 82 8.33 -4.22 8.65
CA THR A 82 6.93 -4.68 8.72
C THR A 82 6.30 -4.43 10.08
N ILE A 83 7.00 -4.72 11.19
CA ILE A 83 6.51 -4.42 12.55
C ILE A 83 6.26 -2.92 12.72
N ALA A 84 7.16 -2.07 12.21
CA ALA A 84 7.00 -0.62 12.26
C ALA A 84 5.78 -0.16 11.45
N LEU A 85 5.58 -0.73 10.27
CA LEU A 85 4.43 -0.49 9.40
C LEU A 85 3.12 -0.92 10.09
N THR A 86 3.02 -2.16 10.55
CA THR A 86 1.82 -2.70 11.22
C THR A 86 1.48 -1.93 12.51
N ARG A 87 2.47 -1.51 13.30
CA ARG A 87 2.21 -0.68 14.49
C ARG A 87 1.66 0.71 14.13
N THR A 88 2.04 1.24 12.96
CA THR A 88 1.58 2.54 12.48
C THR A 88 0.16 2.45 11.92
N THR A 89 -0.17 1.37 11.21
CA THR A 89 -1.48 1.20 10.55
C THR A 89 -2.52 0.51 11.43
N GLY A 90 -2.10 -0.20 12.47
CA GLY A 90 -2.97 -0.93 13.40
C GLY A 90 -4.13 -0.12 14.01
N PRO A 91 -3.91 1.11 14.50
CA PRO A 91 -4.99 1.97 15.01
C PRO A 91 -6.08 2.29 14.00
N PHE A 92 -5.77 2.20 12.71
CA PHE A 92 -6.70 2.46 11.59
C PHE A 92 -7.33 1.18 11.04
N MET A 93 -7.04 0.02 11.65
CA MET A 93 -7.56 -1.30 11.27
C MET A 93 -7.31 -1.67 9.80
N ILE A 94 -6.18 -1.20 9.24
CA ILE A 94 -5.77 -1.56 7.88
C ILE A 94 -5.04 -2.90 7.93
N PRO A 95 -5.52 -3.93 7.24
CA PRO A 95 -4.83 -5.21 7.16
C PRO A 95 -3.50 -5.07 6.42
N VAL A 96 -2.46 -5.68 6.98
CA VAL A 96 -1.10 -5.79 6.44
C VAL A 96 -0.78 -7.27 6.31
#